data_AF-A0A3M5WXR4-F1
#
_entry.id   AF-A0A3M5WXR4-F1
#
_cell.length_a   1.000
_cell.length_b   1.000
_cell.length_c   1.000
_cell.angle_alpha   90.00
_cell.angle_beta   90.00
_cell.angle_gamma   90.00
#
_symmetry.space_group_name_H-M   'P 1'
#
loop_
_entity.id
_entity.type
_entity.pdbx_description
1 polymer ?
#
loop_
_entity_poly.entity_id
_entity_poly.type
_entity_poly.pdbx_seq_one_letter_code
_entity_poly.pdbx_strand_id
1 'polypeptide(L)' 'MPGETTGDTGHILPDEDFFMMFDWWADKTPPRCIDITPKWWSMLDIYLDGSGKIDIAKTAPDVTARLKQCPGRPDPFQP' A
#
# COMPACT_ATOMS: atom_id res chain seq x y z
N MET A 1 17.32 -11.72 5.86
CA MET A 1 18.10 -10.45 5.74
C MET A 1 17.10 -9.29 5.61
N PRO A 2 17.42 -8.02 5.91
CA PRO A 2 16.50 -6.93 5.56
C PRO A 2 16.36 -6.87 4.03
N GLY A 3 15.14 -7.05 3.51
CA GLY A 3 14.87 -7.09 2.06
C GLY A 3 14.36 -8.43 1.53
N GLU A 4 13.46 -9.10 2.26
CA GLU A 4 12.78 -10.28 1.71
C GLU A 4 11.53 -9.85 0.93
N THR A 5 11.43 -10.31 -0.31
CA THR A 5 10.24 -10.13 -1.14
C THR A 5 9.32 -11.33 -0.91
N THR A 6 8.16 -11.10 -0.30
CA THR A 6 7.05 -12.06 -0.32
C THR A 6 6.10 -11.65 -1.42
N GLY A 7 5.85 -12.53 -2.38
CA GLY A 7 4.91 -12.32 -3.47
C GLY A 7 3.96 -13.51 -3.58
N ASP A 8 2.69 -13.21 -3.83
CA ASP A 8 1.69 -14.20 -4.22
C ASP A 8 1.23 -13.90 -5.65
N THR A 9 0.95 -14.93 -6.44
CA THR A 9 0.47 -14.80 -7.82
C THR A 9 -0.87 -15.52 -7.94
N GLY A 10 -1.95 -14.75 -7.87
CA GLY A 10 -3.31 -15.23 -8.05
C GLY A 10 -3.99 -14.62 -9.27
N HIS A 11 -4.89 -15.37 -9.91
CA HIS A 11 -5.86 -14.80 -10.84
C HIS A 11 -6.88 -13.98 -10.07
N ILE A 12 -6.51 -12.75 -9.76
CA ILE A 12 -7.44 -11.72 -9.33
C ILE A 12 -8.15 -11.26 -10.60
N LEU A 13 -9.46 -11.47 -10.69
CA LEU A 13 -10.30 -10.94 -11.76
C LEU A 13 -10.86 -9.60 -11.28
N PRO A 14 -10.18 -8.47 -11.51
CA PRO A 14 -10.67 -7.18 -11.08
C PRO A 14 -11.94 -6.82 -11.86
N ASP A 15 -13.03 -6.55 -11.13
CA ASP A 15 -14.19 -5.82 -11.62
C ASP A 15 -14.06 -4.33 -11.27
N GLU A 16 -15.10 -3.53 -11.57
CA GLU A 16 -15.08 -2.08 -11.32
C GLU A 16 -15.03 -1.72 -9.82
N ASP A 17 -15.44 -2.65 -8.95
CA ASP A 17 -15.43 -2.50 -7.49
C ASP A 17 -14.18 -3.13 -6.86
N PHE A 18 -13.25 -3.64 -7.68
CA PHE A 18 -12.08 -4.33 -7.19
C PHE A 18 -11.10 -3.36 -6.51
N PHE A 19 -10.75 -3.70 -5.27
CA PHE A 19 -9.69 -3.03 -4.50
C PHE A 19 -8.78 -4.06 -3.86
N MET A 20 -7.53 -3.67 -3.61
CA MET A 20 -6.61 -4.44 -2.78
C MET A 20 -6.43 -3.72 -1.45
N MET A 21 -6.63 -4.43 -0.36
CA MET A 21 -6.28 -3.95 0.97
C MET A 21 -4.89 -4.48 1.32
N PHE A 22 -3.97 -3.59 1.67
CA PHE A 22 -2.64 -3.95 2.11
C PHE A 22 -2.44 -3.52 3.56
N ASP A 23 -2.32 -4.50 4.45
CA ASP A 23 -2.00 -4.33 5.86
C ASP A 23 -0.53 -4.62 6.11
N TRP A 24 0.14 -3.76 6.88
CA TRP A 24 1.50 -4.02 7.33
C TRP A 24 1.75 -3.51 8.74
N TRP A 25 2.77 -4.07 9.38
CA TRP A 25 3.27 -3.66 10.68
C TRP A 25 4.79 -3.56 10.64
N ALA A 26 5.34 -2.65 11.45
CA ALA A 26 6.77 -2.57 11.72
C ALA A 26 6.96 -2.55 13.24
N ASP A 27 8.13 -2.96 13.74
CA ASP A 27 8.37 -3.22 15.17
C ASP A 27 7.89 -2.12 16.12
N LYS A 28 8.02 -0.85 15.71
CA LYS A 28 7.65 0.33 16.52
C LYS A 28 6.48 1.11 15.94
N THR A 29 5.83 0.60 14.91
CA THR A 29 4.79 1.32 14.17
C THR A 29 3.45 0.61 14.33
N PRO A 30 2.39 1.33 14.74
CA PRO A 30 1.05 0.77 14.77
C PRO A 30 0.69 0.14 13.42
N PRO A 31 -0.15 -0.92 13.40
CA PRO A 31 -0.62 -1.51 12.16
C PRO A 31 -1.18 -0.44 11.21
N ARG A 32 -0.67 -0.43 9.98
CA ARG A 32 -1.10 0.47 8.92
C ARG A 32 -1.84 -0.31 7.85
N CYS A 33 -2.74 0.38 7.18
CA CYS A 33 -3.61 -0.18 6.18
C CYS A 33 -3.85 0.84 5.07
N ILE A 34 -3.82 0.38 3.83
CA ILE A 34 -4.26 1.13 2.66
C ILE A 34 -5.18 0.30 1.79
N ASP A 35 -6.18 0.98 1.24
CA ASP A 35 -6.97 0.49 0.12
C ASP A 35 -6.37 1.03 -1.18
N ILE A 36 -6.14 0.13 -2.12
CA ILE A 36 -5.50 0.40 -3.40
C ILE A 36 -6.52 0.11 -4.49
N THR A 37 -6.82 1.10 -5.32
CA THR A 37 -7.57 0.87 -6.57
C THR A 37 -6.57 0.58 -7.69
N PRO A 38 -6.37 -0.69 -8.11
CA PRO A 38 -5.44 -1.02 -9.19
C PRO A 38 -5.90 -0.45 -10.53
N LYS A 39 -4.94 -0.28 -11.44
CA LYS A 39 -5.17 0.04 -12.84
C LYS A 39 -4.85 -1.23 -13.60
N TRP A 40 -5.71 -1.55 -14.55
CA TRP A 40 -5.53 -2.68 -15.43
C TRP A 40 -4.17 -2.55 -16.15
N TRP A 41 -3.33 -3.58 -16.06
CA TRP A 41 -1.95 -3.64 -16.61
C TRP A 41 -0.89 -2.69 -16.02
N SER A 42 -1.12 -2.15 -14.82
CA SER A 42 -0.10 -1.33 -14.14
C SER A 42 0.49 -2.09 -12.96
N MET A 43 1.82 -2.21 -12.93
CA MET A 43 2.53 -2.45 -11.67
C MET A 43 2.42 -1.20 -10.78
N LEU A 44 2.43 -1.38 -9.47
CA LEU A 44 2.27 -0.31 -8.50
C LEU A 44 3.26 -0.51 -7.37
N ASP A 45 4.28 0.35 -7.33
CA ASP A 45 5.33 0.29 -6.33
C ASP A 45 5.01 1.27 -5.19
N ILE A 46 4.95 0.74 -3.96
CA ILE A 46 4.73 1.52 -2.73
C ILE A 46 5.97 1.38 -1.86
N TYR A 47 6.60 2.50 -1.55
CA TYR A 47 7.80 2.51 -0.71
C TYR A 47 7.46 2.89 0.71
N LEU A 48 8.03 2.19 1.67
CA LEU A 48 7.94 2.52 3.08
C LEU A 48 9.23 3.21 3.55
N ASP A 49 9.09 4.25 4.38
CA ASP A 49 10.20 4.92 5.03
C ASP A 49 10.72 4.12 6.23
N GLY A 50 11.81 4.61 6.86
CA GLY A 50 12.41 3.95 8.03
C GLY A 50 11.51 3.87 9.27
N SER A 51 10.36 4.56 9.26
CA SER A 51 9.32 4.50 10.30
C SER A 51 8.13 3.63 9.90
N GLY A 52 8.17 2.98 8.74
CA GLY A 52 7.08 2.15 8.22
C GLY A 52 5.89 2.96 7.69
N LYS A 53 6.07 4.24 7.36
CA LYS A 53 5.07 5.09 6.69
C LYS A 53 5.30 5.08 5.18
N ILE A 54 4.30 5.49 4.40
CA ILE A 54 4.48 5.62 2.95
C ILE A 54 5.44 6.78 2.65
N ASP A 55 6.53 6.47 1.95
CA ASP A 55 7.49 7.45 1.46
C ASP A 55 6.93 8.09 0.18
N ILE A 56 6.23 9.22 0.34
CA ILE A 56 5.65 10.00 -0.77
C ILE A 56 6.70 10.65 -1.68
N ALA A 57 7.97 10.71 -1.25
CA ALA A 57 9.05 11.23 -2.08
C ALA A 57 9.57 10.17 -3.07
N LYS A 58 9.44 8.88 -2.73
CA LYS A 58 9.82 7.74 -3.59
C LYS A 58 8.64 7.09 -4.30
N THR A 59 7.45 7.15 -3.70
CA THR A 59 6.23 6.62 -4.30
C THR A 59 5.71 7.60 -5.34
N ALA A 60 5.40 7.12 -6.55
CA ALA A 60 4.98 8.00 -7.64
C ALA A 60 3.69 8.78 -7.27
N PRO A 61 3.53 10.04 -7.72
CA PRO A 61 2.36 10.85 -7.39
C PRO A 61 1.04 10.24 -7.88
N ASP A 62 1.05 9.59 -9.05
CA ASP A 62 -0.12 8.92 -9.61
C ASP A 62 -0.50 7.65 -8.84
N VAL A 63 0.49 6.97 -8.26
CA VAL A 63 0.28 5.85 -7.33
C VAL A 63 -0.31 6.36 -6.03
N THR A 64 0.29 7.40 -5.44
CA THR A 64 -0.15 8.00 -4.17
C THR A 64 -1.59 8.48 -4.23
N ALA A 65 -2.01 9.08 -5.36
CA ALA A 65 -3.39 9.52 -5.58
C ALA A 65 -4.43 8.38 -5.59
N ARG A 66 -4.00 7.13 -5.71
CA ARG A 66 -4.86 5.93 -5.76
C ARG A 66 -4.87 5.15 -4.44
N LEU A 67 -4.04 5.57 -3.49
CA LEU A 67 -3.99 5.00 -2.15
C LEU A 67 -5.02 5.72 -1.28
N LYS A 68 -5.87 4.95 -0.63
CA LYS A 68 -6.87 5.45 0.32
C LYS A 68 -6.60 4.89 1.71
N GLN A 69 -6.90 5.68 2.72
CA GLN A 69 -6.94 5.22 4.10
C GLN A 69 -8.05 4.19 4.28
N CYS A 70 -7.73 3.08 4.94
CA CYS A 70 -8.75 2.09 5.30
C CYS A 70 -9.74 2.67 6.35
N PRO A 71 -11.04 2.36 6.25
CA PRO A 71 -12.04 2.86 7.17
C PRO A 71 -11.74 2.46 8.62
N GLY A 72 -11.78 3.42 9.55
CA GLY A 72 -11.54 3.19 10.98
C GLY A 72 -10.08 3.00 11.40
N ARG A 73 -9.12 3.15 10.48
CA ARG A 73 -7.66 3.11 10.75
C ARG A 73 -7.06 4.52 10.83
N PRO A 74 -5.91 4.72 11.47
CA PRO A 74 -5.20 6.01 11.44
C PRO A 74 -4.71 6.34 10.03
N ASP A 75 -4.70 7.63 9.68
CA ASP A 75 -4.28 8.12 8.37
C ASP A 75 -2.86 7.61 8.03
N PRO A 76 -2.69 6.85 6.93
CA PRO A 76 -1.41 6.27 6.53
C PRO A 76 -0.38 7.33 6.07
N PHE A 77 -0.81 8.57 5.83
CA PHE A 77 0.02 9.70 5.41
C PHE A 77 0.32 10.71 6.53
N GLN A 78 -0.42 10.69 7.65
CA GLN A 78 -0.23 11.65 8.76
C GLN A 78 0.45 11.05 10.01
N PRO A 79 1.06 11.92 10.87
CA PRO A 79 1.75 11.52 12.10
C PRO A 79 0.88 10.73 13.09
#